data_AF-A0A3D0H6Q4-F1
#
_entry.id   AF-A0A3D0H6Q4-F1
#
_cell.length_a   1.000
_cell.length_b   1.000
_cell.length_c   1.000
_cell.angle_alpha   90.00
_cell.angle_beta   90.00
_cell.angle_gamma   90.00
#
_symmetry.space_group_name_H-M   'P 1'
#
loop_
_entity.id
_entity.type
_entity.pdbx_description
1 polymer ?
#
loop_
_entity_poly.entity_id
_entity_poly.type
_entity_poly.pdbx_seq_one_letter_code
_entity_poly.pdbx_strand_id
1 'polypeptide(L)'
;VRVAVLDESAVEQLSRIRQAIHIPLIADIHFDHRLALGALGAGVDGLRLNPGNIGGVDRVRKVAKAARERQVPIRIGVNSGSLEKELLAEYGRPAPEAMVASALRHIRLLEDHDFDLIKVSLKSSDVLDTIRAYRLLASQVDYPLHLGITEAGTLLDGAIKSALGIGILLFEGIGDTIRVSLTRDPVDEIPVAYSILRGLKLRERGVELISCPTCGRTEIDLIPLVEEADRLLRKVRTPLKVAIMGC
;
A
#
# COMPACT_ATOMS: atom_id res chain seq x y z
N VAL A 1 -8.94 -4.04 3.67
CA VAL A 1 -9.29 -3.18 2.51
C VAL A 1 -9.23 -1.73 2.94
N ARG A 2 -8.90 -0.81 2.03
CA ARG A 2 -8.93 0.63 2.29
C ARG A 2 -10.04 1.28 1.47
N VAL A 3 -10.82 2.16 2.08
CA VAL A 3 -11.89 2.91 1.43
C VAL A 3 -11.68 4.41 1.62
N ALA A 4 -12.00 5.20 0.61
CA ALA A 4 -11.96 6.66 0.71
C ALA A 4 -13.15 7.16 1.54
N VAL A 5 -12.89 8.09 2.46
CA VAL A 5 -13.92 8.76 3.25
C VAL A 5 -13.81 10.25 2.99
N LEU A 6 -14.65 10.74 2.07
CA LEU A 6 -14.56 12.10 1.54
C LEU A 6 -15.53 13.08 2.23
N ASP A 7 -16.60 12.57 2.83
CA ASP A 7 -17.67 13.35 3.44
C ASP A 7 -18.37 12.57 4.57
N GLU A 8 -19.34 13.21 5.21
CA GLU A 8 -20.13 12.62 6.30
C GLU A 8 -21.01 11.45 5.81
N SER A 9 -21.53 11.52 4.59
CA SER A 9 -22.31 10.42 3.98
C SER A 9 -21.48 9.13 3.90
N ALA A 10 -20.20 9.23 3.53
CA ALA A 10 -19.28 8.10 3.53
C ALA A 10 -19.07 7.52 4.95
N VAL A 11 -19.00 8.37 5.98
CA VAL A 11 -18.89 7.93 7.38
C VAL A 11 -20.11 7.11 7.81
N GLU A 12 -21.31 7.56 7.45
CA GLU A 12 -22.56 6.87 7.79
C GLU A 12 -22.62 5.44 7.22
N GLN A 13 -21.99 5.19 6.07
CA GLN A 13 -21.95 3.86 5.46
C GLN A 13 -20.90 2.92 6.08
N LEU A 14 -19.89 3.44 6.79
CA LEU A 14 -18.79 2.61 7.32
C LEU A 14 -19.27 1.51 8.26
N SER A 15 -20.25 1.79 9.12
CA SER A 15 -20.80 0.81 10.06
C SER A 15 -21.49 -0.34 9.31
N ARG A 16 -22.28 -0.02 8.28
CA ARG A 16 -22.94 -1.03 7.42
C ARG A 16 -21.92 -1.89 6.67
N ILE A 17 -20.88 -1.26 6.11
CA ILE A 17 -19.80 -1.98 5.42
C ILE A 17 -19.10 -2.92 6.40
N ARG A 18 -18.74 -2.44 7.59
CA ARG A 18 -18.08 -3.24 8.63
C ARG A 18 -18.91 -4.46 9.02
N GLN A 19 -20.22 -4.32 9.18
CA GLN A 19 -21.12 -5.43 9.49
C GLN A 19 -21.22 -6.46 8.36
N ALA A 20 -21.01 -6.03 7.10
CA ALA A 20 -21.13 -6.88 5.93
C ALA A 20 -19.82 -7.59 5.52
N ILE A 21 -18.68 -7.27 6.16
CA ILE A 21 -17.37 -7.82 5.78
C ILE A 21 -16.62 -8.41 6.99
N HIS A 22 -15.68 -9.31 6.71
CA HIS A 22 -14.82 -9.92 7.73
C HIS A 22 -13.34 -9.45 7.64
N ILE A 23 -13.00 -8.65 6.63
CA ILE A 23 -11.63 -8.16 6.43
C ILE A 23 -11.44 -6.80 7.12
N PRO A 24 -10.25 -6.50 7.69
CA PRO A 24 -10.01 -5.20 8.31
C PRO A 24 -10.26 -4.03 7.37
N LEU A 25 -10.94 -2.99 7.85
CA LEU A 25 -11.34 -1.80 7.10
C LEU A 25 -10.49 -0.60 7.51
N ILE A 26 -9.82 0.03 6.54
CA ILE A 26 -9.02 1.24 6.74
C ILE A 26 -9.75 2.43 6.09
N ALA A 27 -10.03 3.47 6.85
CA ALA A 27 -10.57 4.73 6.32
C ALA A 27 -9.45 5.66 5.84
N ASP A 28 -9.53 6.11 4.59
CA ASP A 28 -8.59 7.08 3.99
C ASP A 28 -9.15 8.50 4.05
N ILE A 29 -8.47 9.36 4.80
CA ILE A 29 -8.95 10.70 5.18
C ILE A 29 -7.83 11.70 4.89
N HIS A 30 -8.19 12.79 4.22
CA HIS A 30 -7.21 13.75 3.75
C HIS A 30 -7.08 15.00 4.64
N PHE A 31 -8.20 15.65 4.99
CA PHE A 31 -8.17 17.00 5.58
C PHE A 31 -9.06 17.21 6.80
N ASP A 32 -10.15 16.47 6.95
CA ASP A 32 -11.13 16.75 8.01
C ASP A 32 -11.03 15.76 9.17
N HIS A 33 -10.55 16.25 10.31
CA HIS A 33 -10.51 15.50 11.57
C HIS A 33 -11.89 14.97 12.03
N ARG A 34 -13.01 15.62 11.66
CA ARG A 34 -14.36 15.17 12.00
C ARG A 34 -14.67 13.84 11.33
N LEU A 35 -14.22 13.66 10.08
CA LEU A 35 -14.35 12.37 9.37
C LEU A 35 -13.51 11.29 10.05
N ALA A 36 -12.34 11.64 10.60
CA ALA A 36 -11.49 10.69 11.33
C ALA A 36 -12.16 10.23 12.63
N LEU A 37 -12.71 11.17 13.40
CA LEU A 37 -13.47 10.86 14.62
C LEU A 37 -14.74 10.06 14.29
N GLY A 38 -15.45 10.42 13.22
CA GLY A 38 -16.62 9.69 12.73
C GLY A 38 -16.29 8.26 12.32
N ALA A 39 -15.21 8.05 11.56
CA ALA A 39 -14.74 6.73 11.15
C ALA A 39 -14.34 5.86 12.36
N LEU A 40 -13.66 6.44 13.36
CA LEU A 40 -13.37 5.77 14.63
C LEU A 40 -14.66 5.41 15.39
N GLY A 41 -15.67 6.28 15.36
CA GLY A 41 -16.99 6.01 15.94
C GLY A 41 -17.74 4.88 15.21
N ALA A 42 -17.59 4.78 13.90
CA ALA A 42 -18.11 3.68 13.07
C ALA A 42 -17.31 2.38 13.24
N GLY A 43 -16.20 2.44 13.98
CA GLY A 43 -15.42 1.29 14.40
C GLY A 43 -14.44 0.78 13.34
N VAL A 44 -13.89 1.60 12.44
CA VAL A 44 -12.86 1.14 11.49
C VAL A 44 -11.62 0.55 12.20
N ASP A 45 -10.91 -0.37 11.53
CA ASP A 45 -9.73 -1.06 12.07
C ASP A 45 -8.41 -0.33 11.79
N GLY A 46 -8.46 0.79 11.07
CA GLY A 46 -7.31 1.64 10.82
C GLY A 46 -7.69 2.96 10.17
N LEU A 47 -6.85 3.96 10.37
CA LEU A 47 -6.91 5.21 9.64
C LEU A 47 -5.72 5.32 8.69
N ARG A 48 -5.90 6.01 7.57
CA ARG A 48 -4.81 6.62 6.82
C ARG A 48 -5.08 8.11 6.74
N LEU A 49 -4.17 8.91 7.29
CA LEU A 49 -4.20 10.36 7.26
C LEU A 49 -2.79 10.93 7.45
N ASN A 50 -2.60 12.19 7.09
CA ASN A 50 -1.39 12.95 7.40
C ASN A 50 -1.72 13.96 8.51
N PRO A 51 -1.15 13.82 9.73
CA PRO A 51 -1.45 14.69 10.88
C PRO A 51 -1.34 16.18 10.59
N GLY A 52 -0.37 16.61 9.78
CA GLY A 52 -0.23 18.03 9.42
C GLY A 52 -1.40 18.60 8.61
N ASN A 53 -2.19 17.74 7.96
CA ASN A 53 -3.27 18.16 7.06
C ASN A 53 -4.65 18.24 7.74
N ILE A 54 -4.80 17.72 8.96
CA ILE A 54 -6.10 17.64 9.65
C ILE A 54 -6.46 18.89 10.47
N GLY A 55 -5.70 19.98 10.28
CA GLY A 55 -6.08 21.33 10.67
C GLY A 55 -5.63 21.79 12.06
N GLY A 56 -4.44 21.37 12.49
CA GLY A 56 -3.74 21.91 13.66
C GLY A 56 -3.61 20.93 14.84
N VAL A 57 -2.72 21.28 15.77
CA VAL A 57 -2.28 20.44 16.89
C VAL A 57 -3.46 19.94 17.74
N ASP A 58 -4.41 20.81 18.09
CA ASP A 58 -5.58 20.42 18.88
C ASP A 58 -6.45 19.34 18.22
N ARG A 59 -6.52 19.36 16.88
CA ARG A 59 -7.29 18.37 16.12
C ARG A 59 -6.53 17.05 16.02
N VAL A 60 -5.21 17.10 15.84
CA VAL A 60 -4.33 15.92 15.90
C VAL A 60 -4.46 15.25 17.27
N ARG A 61 -4.37 16.02 18.36
CA ARG A 61 -4.55 15.52 19.73
C ARG A 61 -5.87 14.77 19.92
N LYS A 62 -6.97 15.34 19.43
CA LYS A 62 -8.30 14.70 19.52
C LYS A 62 -8.34 13.37 18.78
N VAL A 63 -7.83 13.33 17.56
CA VAL A 63 -7.80 12.11 16.74
C VAL A 63 -6.87 11.05 17.35
N ALA A 64 -5.66 11.44 17.77
CA ALA A 64 -4.69 10.54 18.40
C ALA A 64 -5.25 9.93 19.69
N LYS A 65 -5.87 10.74 20.55
CA LYS A 65 -6.55 10.25 21.77
C LYS A 65 -7.65 9.25 21.43
N ALA A 66 -8.55 9.59 20.51
CA ALA A 66 -9.67 8.73 20.14
C ALA A 66 -9.23 7.41 19.50
N ALA A 67 -8.17 7.44 18.69
CA ALA A 67 -7.55 6.27 18.08
C ALA A 67 -6.87 5.38 19.13
N ARG A 68 -6.13 5.97 20.08
CA ARG A 68 -5.48 5.26 21.19
C ARG A 68 -6.49 4.54 22.07
N GLU A 69 -7.56 5.22 22.49
CA GLU A 69 -8.62 4.65 23.31
C GLU A 69 -9.28 3.42 22.65
N ARG A 70 -9.28 3.37 21.32
CA ARG A 70 -9.86 2.28 20.52
C ARG A 70 -8.81 1.28 20.00
N GLN A 71 -7.53 1.50 20.28
CA GLN A 71 -6.42 0.71 19.76
C GLN A 71 -6.43 0.61 18.22
N VAL A 72 -6.79 1.71 17.54
CA VAL A 72 -6.85 1.79 16.08
C VAL A 72 -5.56 2.41 15.54
N PRO A 73 -4.77 1.70 14.72
CA PRO A 73 -3.53 2.23 14.18
C PRO A 73 -3.76 3.32 13.13
N ILE A 74 -2.83 4.28 13.07
CA ILE A 74 -2.82 5.36 12.08
C ILE A 74 -1.68 5.12 11.09
N ARG A 75 -2.02 5.07 9.80
CA ARG A 75 -1.04 5.11 8.73
C ARG A 75 -0.76 6.54 8.28
N ILE A 76 0.46 7.01 8.46
CA ILE A 76 0.97 8.23 7.84
C ILE A 76 1.34 7.89 6.39
N GLY A 77 0.83 8.66 5.42
CA GLY A 77 1.04 8.38 4.00
C GLY A 77 1.48 9.60 3.22
N VAL A 78 2.80 9.78 3.12
CA VAL A 78 3.44 10.86 2.36
C VAL A 78 3.56 10.45 0.90
N ASN A 79 3.13 11.33 0.00
CA ASN A 79 3.30 11.17 -1.44
C ASN A 79 4.11 12.34 -1.99
N SER A 80 4.99 12.10 -2.95
CA SER A 80 5.82 13.14 -3.59
C SER A 80 4.97 14.27 -4.19
N GLY A 81 3.82 13.94 -4.81
CA GLY A 81 2.91 14.91 -5.41
C GLY A 81 2.10 15.78 -4.44
N SER A 82 2.16 15.50 -3.13
CA SER A 82 1.38 16.23 -2.11
C SER A 82 2.24 16.68 -0.93
N LEU A 83 3.54 16.92 -1.17
CA LEU A 83 4.45 17.41 -0.14
C LEU A 83 4.12 18.85 0.27
N GLU A 84 4.43 19.17 1.52
CA GLU A 84 4.26 20.52 2.07
C GLU A 84 5.15 21.54 1.34
N LYS A 85 4.62 22.74 1.12
CA LYS A 85 5.27 23.78 0.30
C LYS A 85 6.62 24.20 0.87
N GLU A 86 6.77 24.21 2.20
CA GLU A 86 8.03 24.59 2.85
C GLU A 86 9.14 23.60 2.52
N LEU A 87 8.84 22.28 2.49
CA LEU A 87 9.82 21.26 2.11
C LEU A 87 10.15 21.33 0.63
N LEU A 88 9.16 21.59 -0.23
CA LEU A 88 9.42 21.77 -1.65
C LEU A 88 10.33 22.98 -1.91
N ALA A 89 10.15 24.07 -1.16
CA ALA A 89 11.01 25.25 -1.24
C ALA A 89 12.43 24.98 -0.72
N GLU A 90 12.57 24.23 0.38
CA GLU A 90 13.87 23.89 0.98
C GLU A 90 14.69 22.93 0.10
N TYR A 91 14.06 21.89 -0.43
CA TYR A 91 14.75 20.83 -1.20
C TYR A 91 14.71 21.05 -2.72
N GLY A 92 13.95 22.05 -3.20
CA GLY A 92 13.80 22.44 -4.61
C GLY A 92 13.00 21.47 -5.49
N ARG A 93 12.86 20.20 -5.08
CA ARG A 93 12.09 19.16 -5.76
C ARG A 93 11.48 18.23 -4.70
N PRO A 94 10.51 17.35 -5.06
CA PRO A 94 10.01 16.32 -4.15
C PRO A 94 11.02 15.18 -3.99
N ALA A 95 12.19 15.50 -3.41
CA ALA A 95 13.30 14.58 -3.24
C ALA A 95 13.00 13.53 -2.14
N PRO A 96 13.65 12.35 -2.17
CA PRO A 96 13.53 11.35 -1.13
C PRO A 96 13.70 11.90 0.29
N GLU A 97 14.66 12.81 0.49
CA GLU A 97 14.97 13.45 1.76
C GLU A 97 13.80 14.33 2.24
N ALA A 98 13.16 15.08 1.34
CA ALA A 98 11.96 15.85 1.65
C ALA A 98 10.79 14.94 2.07
N MET A 99 10.62 13.80 1.39
CA MET A 99 9.59 12.82 1.76
C MET A 99 9.81 12.23 3.16
N VAL A 100 11.06 11.90 3.49
CA VAL A 100 11.42 11.41 4.83
C VAL A 100 11.22 12.50 5.87
N ALA A 101 11.65 13.74 5.60
CA ALA A 101 11.43 14.87 6.51
C ALA A 101 9.94 15.09 6.79
N SER A 102 9.08 15.05 5.77
CA SER A 102 7.61 15.13 5.92
C SER A 102 7.07 14.01 6.83
N ALA A 103 7.49 12.76 6.60
CA ALA A 103 7.06 11.64 7.42
C ALA A 103 7.50 11.77 8.88
N LEU A 104 8.76 12.13 9.14
CA LEU A 104 9.27 12.33 10.50
C LEU A 104 8.53 13.46 11.23
N ARG A 105 8.18 14.55 10.54
CA ARG A 105 7.36 15.63 11.12
C ARG A 105 5.98 15.12 11.52
N HIS A 106 5.34 14.33 10.67
CA HIS A 106 4.03 13.74 10.97
C HIS A 106 4.08 12.69 12.08
N ILE A 107 5.15 11.90 12.16
CA ILE A 107 5.37 10.93 13.24
C ILE A 107 5.45 11.67 14.58
N ARG A 108 6.28 12.72 14.66
CA ARG A 108 6.42 13.54 15.88
C ARG A 108 5.10 14.13 16.34
N LEU A 109 4.25 14.62 15.43
CA LEU A 109 2.93 15.15 15.79
C LEU A 109 2.02 14.12 16.48
N LEU A 110 2.20 12.82 16.25
CA LEU A 110 1.47 11.77 16.96
C LEU A 110 2.19 11.38 18.25
N GLU A 111 3.52 11.28 18.23
CA GLU A 111 4.35 10.97 19.40
C GLU A 111 4.22 12.02 20.51
N ASP A 112 4.17 13.31 20.15
CA ASP A 112 3.92 14.45 21.06
C ASP A 112 2.55 14.37 21.78
N HIS A 113 1.70 13.43 21.36
CA HIS A 113 0.40 13.14 21.94
C HIS A 113 0.28 11.71 22.46
N ASP A 114 1.40 11.06 22.76
CA ASP A 114 1.54 9.70 23.29
C ASP A 114 0.80 8.67 22.41
N PHE A 115 0.99 8.75 21.09
CA PHE A 115 0.43 7.80 20.13
C PHE A 115 1.55 7.16 19.30
N ASP A 116 1.67 5.84 19.39
CA ASP A 116 2.75 5.03 18.82
C ASP A 116 2.24 3.88 17.92
N LEU A 117 0.92 3.67 17.82
CA LEU A 117 0.32 2.69 16.90
C LEU A 117 0.35 3.21 15.45
N ILE A 118 1.55 3.42 14.94
CA ILE A 118 1.84 4.07 13.67
C ILE A 118 2.37 3.05 12.65
N LYS A 119 1.99 3.24 11.39
CA LYS A 119 2.70 2.68 10.24
C LYS A 119 2.91 3.77 9.19
N VAL A 120 3.92 3.65 8.34
CA VAL A 120 4.32 4.75 7.46
C VAL A 120 4.40 4.27 6.01
N SER A 121 4.02 5.12 5.06
CA SER A 121 4.27 4.90 3.64
C SER A 121 4.82 6.16 2.99
N LEU A 122 5.85 5.98 2.16
CA LEU A 122 6.44 6.99 1.29
C LEU A 122 6.22 6.56 -0.17
N LYS A 123 5.50 7.33 -0.98
CA LYS A 123 5.24 6.92 -2.38
C LYS A 123 5.61 8.02 -3.37
N SER A 124 6.36 7.64 -4.39
CA SER A 124 6.60 8.45 -5.58
C SER A 124 6.21 7.65 -6.83
N SER A 125 6.03 8.34 -7.95
CA SER A 125 5.87 7.72 -9.26
C SER A 125 7.21 7.25 -9.86
N ASP A 126 8.31 7.82 -9.36
CA ASP A 126 9.67 7.35 -9.65
C ASP A 126 10.06 6.20 -8.71
N VAL A 127 10.52 5.10 -9.30
CA VAL A 127 10.86 3.86 -8.58
C VAL A 127 12.11 4.05 -7.72
N LEU A 128 13.13 4.74 -8.22
CA LEU A 128 14.42 4.89 -7.52
C LEU A 128 14.29 5.88 -6.37
N ASP A 129 13.56 6.97 -6.54
CA ASP A 129 13.23 7.90 -5.46
C ASP A 129 12.44 7.19 -4.35
N THR A 130 11.47 6.33 -4.71
CA THR A 130 10.73 5.55 -3.73
C THR A 130 11.64 4.60 -2.94
N ILE A 131 12.52 3.86 -3.61
CA ILE A 131 13.48 2.96 -2.95
C ILE A 131 14.40 3.74 -2.00
N ARG A 132 14.98 4.86 -2.46
CA ARG A 132 15.85 5.72 -1.64
C ARG A 132 15.12 6.24 -0.40
N ALA A 133 13.88 6.71 -0.56
CA ALA A 133 13.09 7.25 0.52
C ALA A 133 12.80 6.19 1.60
N TYR A 134 12.42 4.97 1.20
CA TYR A 134 12.17 3.88 2.16
C TYR A 134 13.43 3.43 2.89
N ARG A 135 14.57 3.27 2.19
CA ARG A 135 15.85 2.93 2.84
C ARG A 135 16.24 3.97 3.89
N LEU A 136 16.13 5.24 3.52
CA LEU A 136 16.46 6.35 4.41
C LEU A 136 15.52 6.38 5.62
N LEU A 137 14.22 6.18 5.43
CA LEU A 137 13.26 6.13 6.55
C LEU A 137 13.50 4.92 7.45
N ALA A 138 13.69 3.72 6.88
CA ALA A 138 13.92 2.49 7.63
C ALA A 138 15.17 2.55 8.53
N SER A 139 16.17 3.37 8.16
CA SER A 139 17.35 3.60 9.00
C SER A 139 17.12 4.54 10.19
N GLN A 140 15.96 5.20 10.27
CA GLN A 140 15.67 6.26 11.25
C GLN A 140 14.50 5.93 12.18
N VAL A 141 13.62 5.00 11.81
CA VAL A 141 12.43 4.63 12.60
C VAL A 141 12.19 3.12 12.56
N ASP A 142 11.53 2.61 13.59
CA ASP A 142 11.19 1.18 13.74
C ASP A 142 9.69 0.91 13.50
N TYR A 143 8.99 1.85 12.87
CA TYR A 143 7.57 1.69 12.54
C TYR A 143 7.38 0.81 11.30
N PRO A 144 6.32 -0.03 11.25
CA PRO A 144 5.99 -0.81 10.06
C PRO A 144 5.82 0.05 8.81
N LEU A 145 6.34 -0.43 7.69
CA LEU A 145 6.37 0.25 6.40
C LEU A 145 5.36 -0.36 5.42
N HIS A 146 4.47 0.49 4.91
CA HIS A 146 3.51 0.13 3.87
C HIS A 146 4.00 0.52 2.48
N LEU A 147 4.63 -0.43 1.79
CA LEU A 147 5.23 -0.22 0.49
C LEU A 147 4.20 -0.05 -0.62
N GLY A 148 4.62 0.65 -1.67
CA GLY A 148 3.93 0.71 -2.95
C GLY A 148 4.46 1.84 -3.80
N ILE A 149 4.36 1.68 -5.11
CA ILE A 149 4.58 2.75 -6.09
C ILE A 149 3.23 3.40 -6.36
N THR A 150 3.16 4.75 -6.33
CA THR A 150 1.94 5.47 -6.73
C THR A 150 2.00 5.77 -8.23
N GLU A 151 0.84 5.96 -8.87
CA GLU A 151 0.76 6.32 -10.30
C GLU A 151 1.58 5.38 -11.20
N ALA A 152 1.55 4.07 -10.91
CA ALA A 152 2.40 3.10 -11.59
C ALA A 152 2.01 2.89 -13.06
N GLY A 153 0.75 3.19 -13.42
CA GLY A 153 0.26 3.20 -14.80
C GLY A 153 -0.66 2.03 -15.12
N THR A 154 -0.63 1.60 -16.38
CA THR A 154 -1.44 0.48 -16.89
C THR A 154 -0.98 -0.86 -16.29
N LEU A 155 -1.64 -1.97 -16.64
CA LEU A 155 -1.31 -3.29 -16.07
C LEU A 155 0.16 -3.67 -16.27
N LEU A 156 0.70 -3.53 -17.50
CA LEU A 156 2.07 -3.94 -17.79
C LEU A 156 3.09 -3.03 -17.10
N ASP A 157 3.04 -1.72 -17.38
CA ASP A 157 3.99 -0.76 -16.82
C ASP A 157 3.88 -0.70 -15.29
N GLY A 158 2.65 -0.73 -14.78
CA GLY A 158 2.38 -0.69 -13.35
C GLY A 158 2.84 -1.95 -12.63
N ALA A 159 2.70 -3.13 -13.25
CA ALA A 159 3.25 -4.36 -12.70
C ALA A 159 4.77 -4.36 -12.69
N ILE A 160 5.43 -3.92 -13.77
CA ILE A 160 6.89 -3.84 -13.86
C ILE A 160 7.44 -2.85 -12.82
N LYS A 161 6.92 -1.62 -12.79
CA LYS A 161 7.35 -0.59 -11.82
C LYS A 161 7.13 -1.05 -10.39
N SER A 162 5.97 -1.64 -10.10
CA SER A 162 5.67 -2.14 -8.76
C SER A 162 6.57 -3.30 -8.37
N ALA A 163 6.85 -4.25 -9.28
CA ALA A 163 7.74 -5.37 -9.02
C ALA A 163 9.17 -4.92 -8.75
N LEU A 164 9.68 -3.94 -9.51
CA LEU A 164 11.01 -3.37 -9.27
C LEU A 164 11.05 -2.64 -7.91
N GLY A 165 10.14 -1.69 -7.70
CA GLY A 165 10.16 -0.86 -6.48
C GLY A 165 9.90 -1.64 -5.20
N ILE A 166 8.83 -2.44 -5.18
CA ILE A 166 8.44 -3.24 -4.01
C ILE A 166 9.40 -4.41 -3.85
N GLY A 167 9.75 -5.10 -4.94
CA GLY A 167 10.56 -6.31 -4.88
C GLY A 167 11.97 -6.06 -4.38
N ILE A 168 12.62 -4.97 -4.80
CA ILE A 168 13.95 -4.60 -4.30
C ILE A 168 13.92 -4.34 -2.79
N LEU A 169 12.95 -3.55 -2.31
CA LEU A 169 12.83 -3.24 -0.88
C LEU A 169 12.56 -4.50 -0.04
N LEU A 170 11.64 -5.35 -0.51
CA LEU A 170 11.31 -6.61 0.19
C LEU A 170 12.50 -7.57 0.21
N PHE A 171 13.28 -7.66 -0.87
CA PHE A 171 14.51 -8.46 -0.91
C PHE A 171 15.54 -7.97 0.11
N GLU A 172 15.58 -6.67 0.39
CA GLU A 172 16.42 -6.04 1.41
C GLU A 172 15.85 -6.16 2.83
N GLY A 173 14.70 -6.83 3.00
CA GLY A 173 14.04 -6.98 4.30
C GLY A 173 13.27 -5.74 4.76
N ILE A 174 13.01 -4.79 3.86
CA ILE A 174 12.26 -3.56 4.16
C ILE A 174 10.81 -3.75 3.70
N GLY A 175 9.84 -3.60 4.61
CA GLY A 175 8.41 -3.56 4.30
C GLY A 175 7.56 -4.66 4.93
N ASP A 176 6.41 -4.26 5.48
CA ASP A 176 5.54 -5.12 6.30
C ASP A 176 4.18 -5.37 5.63
N THR A 177 3.78 -4.45 4.76
CA THR A 177 2.56 -4.56 3.95
C THR A 177 2.77 -3.86 2.62
N ILE A 178 2.13 -4.35 1.56
CA ILE A 178 2.28 -3.79 0.22
C ILE A 178 0.93 -3.39 -0.38
N ARG A 179 0.96 -2.44 -1.31
CA ARG A 179 -0.11 -2.20 -2.27
C ARG A 179 0.48 -1.90 -3.65
N VAL A 180 0.11 -2.69 -4.64
CA VAL A 180 0.27 -2.36 -6.06
C VAL A 180 -0.81 -1.35 -6.43
N SER A 181 -0.49 -0.30 -7.19
CA SER A 181 -1.47 0.73 -7.58
C SER A 181 -1.56 0.82 -9.10
N LEU A 182 -2.59 0.21 -9.68
CA LEU A 182 -2.80 0.15 -11.13
C LEU A 182 -3.96 1.06 -11.52
N THR A 183 -3.93 1.59 -12.76
CA THR A 183 -5.09 2.24 -13.38
C THR A 183 -6.04 1.17 -13.92
N ARG A 184 -6.60 0.34 -13.04
CA ARG A 184 -7.52 -0.78 -13.33
C ARG A 184 -8.45 -1.07 -12.15
N ASP A 185 -9.31 -2.07 -12.31
CA ASP A 185 -10.08 -2.62 -11.20
C ASP A 185 -9.14 -3.06 -10.06
N PRO A 186 -9.42 -2.72 -8.78
CA PRO A 186 -8.59 -3.12 -7.65
C PRO A 186 -8.33 -4.63 -7.53
N VAL A 187 -9.22 -5.47 -8.07
CA VAL A 187 -9.03 -6.92 -8.12
C VAL A 187 -7.80 -7.29 -8.95
N ASP A 188 -7.49 -6.53 -10.00
CA ASP A 188 -6.30 -6.74 -10.85
C ASP A 188 -5.00 -6.40 -10.13
N GLU A 189 -5.02 -5.57 -9.07
CA GLU A 189 -3.84 -5.27 -8.24
C GLU A 189 -3.39 -6.53 -7.45
N ILE A 190 -4.34 -7.41 -7.09
CA ILE A 190 -4.11 -8.52 -6.15
C ILE A 190 -3.19 -9.62 -6.73
N PRO A 191 -3.40 -10.13 -7.95
CA PRO A 191 -2.49 -11.10 -8.55
C PRO A 191 -1.06 -10.57 -8.64
N VAL A 192 -0.87 -9.30 -9.06
CA VAL A 192 0.46 -8.68 -9.16
C VAL A 192 1.14 -8.63 -7.79
N ALA A 193 0.43 -8.20 -6.75
CA ALA A 193 0.97 -8.15 -5.38
C ALA A 193 1.42 -9.53 -4.90
N TYR A 194 0.60 -10.57 -5.12
CA TYR A 194 0.97 -11.93 -4.73
C TYR A 194 2.09 -12.53 -5.59
N SER A 195 2.16 -12.19 -6.87
CA SER A 195 3.27 -12.61 -7.75
C SER A 195 4.61 -12.05 -7.28
N ILE A 196 4.67 -10.78 -6.87
CA ILE A 196 5.89 -10.17 -6.30
C ILE A 196 6.31 -10.93 -5.02
N LEU A 197 5.36 -11.13 -4.09
CA LEU A 197 5.64 -11.83 -2.83
C LEU A 197 6.08 -13.29 -3.06
N ARG A 198 5.48 -13.97 -4.04
CA ARG A 198 5.81 -15.36 -4.37
C ARG A 198 7.16 -15.47 -5.06
N GLY A 199 7.49 -14.54 -5.97
CA GLY A 199 8.80 -14.48 -6.61
C GLY A 199 9.96 -14.36 -5.62
N LEU A 200 9.72 -13.68 -4.50
CA LEU A 200 10.66 -13.56 -3.37
C LEU A 200 10.50 -14.65 -2.30
N LYS A 201 9.60 -15.61 -2.49
CA LYS A 201 9.27 -16.68 -1.53
C LYS A 201 8.85 -16.18 -0.15
N LEU A 202 8.30 -14.96 -0.07
CA LEU A 202 7.81 -14.37 1.17
C LEU A 202 6.39 -14.83 1.51
N ARG A 203 5.57 -15.15 0.49
CA ARG A 203 4.22 -15.68 0.66
C ARG A 203 3.86 -16.66 -0.45
N GLU A 204 3.17 -17.73 -0.07
CA GLU A 204 2.66 -18.75 -0.98
C GLU A 204 1.12 -18.72 -0.92
N ARG A 205 0.49 -18.00 -1.85
CA ARG A 205 -0.96 -18.01 -2.05
C ARG A 205 -1.26 -18.14 -3.53
N GLY A 206 -2.18 -19.04 -3.88
CA GLY A 206 -2.61 -19.31 -5.23
C GLY A 206 -1.58 -20.07 -6.06
N VAL A 207 -1.88 -20.23 -7.35
CA VAL A 207 -1.13 -21.12 -8.24
C VAL A 207 0.02 -20.40 -8.92
N GLU A 208 1.22 -20.99 -8.87
CA GLU A 208 2.37 -20.64 -9.69
C GLU A 208 2.35 -21.47 -10.97
N LEU A 209 1.94 -20.83 -12.05
CA LEU A 209 1.97 -21.43 -13.37
C LEU A 209 3.37 -21.24 -13.97
N ILE A 210 4.04 -22.34 -14.24
CA ILE A 210 5.36 -22.40 -14.85
C ILE A 210 5.16 -22.95 -16.27
N SER A 211 5.51 -22.16 -17.27
CA SER A 211 5.47 -22.60 -18.66
C SER A 211 6.82 -22.37 -19.33
N CYS A 212 7.19 -23.23 -20.28
CA CYS A 212 8.33 -22.94 -21.13
C CYS A 212 7.94 -21.86 -22.15
N PRO A 213 8.88 -21.01 -22.61
CA PRO A 213 8.62 -19.99 -23.61
C PRO A 213 8.30 -20.55 -25.01
N THR A 214 8.28 -21.89 -25.19
CA THR A 214 8.38 -22.66 -26.44
C THR A 214 9.80 -22.72 -27.04
N CYS A 215 10.04 -23.67 -27.96
CA CYS A 215 11.22 -23.73 -28.82
C CYS A 215 10.93 -24.64 -30.04
N GLY A 216 11.93 -24.87 -30.90
CA GLY A 216 11.78 -25.76 -32.07
C GLY A 216 11.47 -27.24 -31.75
N ARG A 217 11.41 -27.61 -30.46
CA ARG A 217 11.00 -28.94 -30.00
C ARG A 217 9.55 -29.03 -29.54
N THR A 218 8.81 -27.92 -29.50
CA THR A 218 7.43 -27.92 -29.01
C THR A 218 6.54 -28.81 -29.91
N GLU A 219 5.84 -29.77 -29.31
CA GLU A 219 5.01 -30.77 -29.99
C GLU A 219 3.50 -30.46 -29.90
N ILE A 220 3.11 -29.48 -29.09
CA ILE A 220 1.71 -29.11 -28.83
C ILE A 220 1.47 -27.60 -29.02
N ASP A 221 0.22 -27.22 -29.21
CA ASP A 221 -0.18 -25.81 -29.20
C ASP A 221 -0.17 -25.24 -27.78
N LEU A 222 1.04 -24.89 -27.31
CA LEU A 222 1.30 -24.59 -25.90
C LEU A 222 0.70 -23.25 -25.46
N ILE A 223 0.72 -22.22 -26.31
CA ILE A 223 0.36 -20.85 -25.93
C ILE A 223 -1.12 -20.78 -25.49
N PRO A 224 -2.10 -21.23 -26.30
CA PRO A 224 -3.51 -21.19 -25.90
C PRO A 224 -3.80 -22.07 -24.68
N LEU A 225 -3.10 -23.20 -24.55
CA LEU A 225 -3.22 -24.09 -23.39
C LEU A 225 -2.79 -23.39 -22.10
N VAL A 226 -1.67 -22.68 -22.13
CA VAL A 226 -1.14 -21.92 -20.97
C VAL A 226 -2.05 -20.74 -20.63
N GLU A 227 -2.54 -20.00 -21.63
CA GLU A 227 -3.47 -18.87 -21.42
C GLU A 227 -4.79 -19.32 -20.77
N GLU A 228 -5.35 -20.43 -21.23
CA GLU A 228 -6.56 -21.01 -20.64
C GLU A 228 -6.29 -21.53 -19.23
N ALA A 229 -5.15 -22.18 -19.01
CA ALA A 229 -4.74 -22.61 -17.67
C ALA A 229 -4.61 -21.42 -16.71
N ASP A 230 -3.93 -20.33 -17.10
CA ASP A 230 -3.82 -19.11 -16.29
C ASP A 230 -5.21 -18.59 -15.90
N ARG A 231 -6.13 -18.47 -16.86
CA ARG A 231 -7.50 -17.99 -16.64
C ARG A 231 -8.26 -18.84 -15.62
N LEU A 232 -8.17 -20.17 -15.73
CA LEU A 232 -8.84 -21.10 -14.82
C LEU A 232 -8.22 -21.09 -13.42
N LEU A 233 -6.89 -20.99 -13.33
CA LEU A 233 -6.14 -21.10 -12.08
C LEU A 233 -6.16 -19.81 -11.24
N ARG A 234 -6.49 -18.64 -11.81
CA ARG A 234 -6.60 -17.35 -11.09
C ARG A 234 -7.48 -17.39 -9.83
N LYS A 235 -8.51 -18.24 -9.80
CA LYS A 235 -9.45 -18.36 -8.66
C LYS A 235 -8.94 -19.28 -7.56
N VAL A 236 -7.95 -20.10 -7.85
CA VAL A 236 -7.40 -21.07 -6.90
C VAL A 236 -6.54 -20.33 -5.88
N ARG A 237 -6.86 -20.51 -4.59
CA ARG A 237 -6.14 -19.88 -3.48
C ARG A 237 -5.08 -20.79 -2.86
N THR A 238 -5.22 -22.10 -3.06
CA THR A 238 -4.27 -23.11 -2.58
C THR A 238 -2.89 -22.87 -3.22
N PRO A 239 -1.80 -22.87 -2.43
CA PRO A 239 -0.45 -22.74 -2.96
C PRO A 239 -0.09 -24.01 -3.72
N LEU A 240 -0.11 -23.94 -5.05
CA LEU A 240 0.25 -25.05 -5.94
C LEU A 240 1.23 -24.56 -6.99
N LYS A 241 2.06 -25.47 -7.49
CA LYS A 241 2.88 -25.25 -8.68
C LYS A 241 2.33 -26.12 -9.80
N VAL A 242 2.04 -25.50 -10.93
CA VAL A 242 1.55 -26.19 -12.12
C VAL A 242 2.55 -25.92 -13.23
N ALA A 243 3.17 -26.97 -13.77
CA ALA A 243 4.09 -26.87 -14.88
C ALA A 243 3.39 -27.34 -16.17
N ILE A 244 3.43 -26.54 -17.22
CA ILE A 244 2.92 -26.89 -18.55
C ILE A 244 4.06 -26.72 -19.56
N MET A 245 4.48 -27.83 -20.16
CA MET A 245 5.64 -27.89 -21.05
C MET A 245 5.21 -28.31 -22.46
N GLY A 246 5.94 -27.83 -23.46
CA GLY A 246 5.65 -28.10 -24.88
C GLY A 246 6.17 -29.43 -25.41
N CYS A 247 7.07 -30.12 -24.68
CA CYS A 247 7.68 -31.40 -25.02
C CYS A 247 8.22 -32.08 -23.75
#